data_AF-A0A8C1R3C9-F1
#
_entry.id   AF-A0A8C1R3C9-F1
#
_cell.length_a   1.000
_cell.length_b   1.000
_cell.length_c   1.000
_cell.angle_alpha   90.00
_cell.angle_beta   90.00
_cell.angle_gamma   90.00
#
_symmetry.space_group_name_H-M   'P 1'
#
loop_
_entity.id
_entity.type
_entity.pdbx_description
1 polymer ?
#
loop_
_entity_poly.entity_id
_entity_poly.type
_entity_poly.pdbx_seq_one_letter_code
_entity_poly.pdbx_strand_id
1 'polypeptide(L)'
;MAKRVAVIGGGTSGLACIKCCLDEGLEPVCFETSDDIGGLWRFKENPDPDRASIYHSLIINTSKEMMCFSDFPIPAHFPNYMHNSLIMDYFRMYADHFQLKQHIRFQTKVLHVKPRPDFSHSGQWDVETESKDGRREKQVFDAVMVCTGHHCHPHLPLQDFPGINTFKGKFFHSRDYKNPEEWRGKRVVVIGIGNSGGDIAVELSRMAKQVYLSTRRGSWILNRVGDKGVPSDMLLNNRMSNWLIQMLPVGFINNFGEKQLNKRFNHKLYGLQPAHRVFSQHPMVNDDLPNRILSGTVSVKPNVQEFRGSSVVFEDGTVENDIDLVVFATGYTFSFPFLCSHVIPVSKNKVSLYKYVYPPGLERPTLAVIGLIQPLGAIMPISEMQARWATRVFKGLCKLPPMSAMMKDIKAKEEAMGQRYVAAQRHTIQVDYIPYMDELAKQVGVRPSILKLLLTDPRLALNVIFGPCTPYQFRLHGPGQWEGARQAILTQWDRVNEPLRTRCTPEPQSQRSSHSLIFSVSVAALLSALYYNRASLHTLIADLSSLLDRIRAFIPLPLTTQ
;
A
#
# COMPACT_ATOMS: atom_id res chain seq x y z
N MET A 1 26.36 -0.81 20.34
CA MET A 1 25.42 -0.21 19.38
C MET A 1 25.72 -0.83 18.03
N ALA A 2 24.71 -1.11 17.20
CA ALA A 2 24.94 -1.74 15.91
C ALA A 2 25.69 -0.80 14.96
N LYS A 3 26.66 -1.33 14.22
CA LYS A 3 27.39 -0.60 13.17
C LYS A 3 27.19 -1.28 11.82
N ARG A 4 27.42 -2.59 11.71
CA ARG A 4 27.24 -3.36 10.48
C ARG A 4 25.88 -4.03 10.44
N VAL A 5 25.11 -3.81 9.37
CA VAL A 5 23.75 -4.34 9.21
C VAL A 5 23.67 -5.21 7.96
N ALA A 6 23.22 -6.46 8.11
CA ALA A 6 22.89 -7.30 6.97
C ALA A 6 21.48 -6.98 6.47
N VAL A 7 21.33 -6.74 5.17
CA VAL A 7 20.03 -6.55 4.50
C VAL A 7 19.79 -7.72 3.55
N ILE A 8 18.72 -8.49 3.76
CA ILE A 8 18.46 -9.72 3.01
C ILE A 8 17.42 -9.45 1.92
N GLY A 9 17.88 -9.32 0.68
CA GLY A 9 17.07 -9.01 -0.51
C GLY A 9 17.20 -7.56 -0.97
N GLY A 10 17.48 -7.35 -2.26
CA GLY A 10 17.61 -6.07 -2.96
C GLY A 10 16.32 -5.59 -3.65
N GLY A 11 15.15 -6.01 -3.12
CA GLY A 11 13.84 -5.49 -3.54
C GLY A 11 13.57 -4.08 -3.01
N THR A 12 12.36 -3.56 -3.21
CA THR A 12 11.97 -2.21 -2.75
C THR A 12 12.22 -1.97 -1.25
N SER A 13 11.88 -2.95 -0.40
CA SER A 13 12.15 -2.89 1.04
C SER A 13 13.65 -2.89 1.34
N GLY A 14 14.45 -3.67 0.61
CA GLY A 14 15.90 -3.70 0.73
C GLY A 14 16.56 -2.37 0.37
N LEU A 15 16.16 -1.75 -0.74
CA LEU A 15 16.64 -0.43 -1.14
C LEU A 15 16.33 0.63 -0.06
N ALA A 16 15.12 0.59 0.50
CA ALA A 16 14.75 1.47 1.61
C ALA A 16 15.61 1.21 2.85
N CYS A 17 15.88 -0.06 3.19
CA CYS A 17 16.75 -0.44 4.30
C CYS A 17 18.17 0.07 4.14
N ILE A 18 18.80 -0.13 2.97
CA ILE A 18 20.15 0.37 2.70
C ILE A 18 20.18 1.89 2.89
N LYS A 19 19.26 2.62 2.27
CA LYS A 19 19.20 4.08 2.37
C LYS A 19 18.99 4.56 3.82
N CYS A 20 18.05 3.96 4.55
CA CYS A 20 17.80 4.29 5.95
C CYS A 20 18.96 3.93 6.88
N CYS A 21 19.76 2.90 6.55
CA CYS A 21 21.00 2.60 7.26
C CYS A 21 22.02 3.73 7.06
N LEU A 22 22.22 4.16 5.81
CA LEU A 22 23.14 5.25 5.47
C LEU A 22 22.72 6.58 6.11
N ASP A 23 21.43 6.93 6.07
CA ASP A 23 20.87 8.13 6.73
C ASP A 23 21.18 8.18 8.23
N GLU A 24 21.30 7.02 8.88
CA GLU A 24 21.58 6.89 10.30
C GLU A 24 23.06 6.58 10.60
N GLY A 25 23.94 6.59 9.60
CA GLY A 25 25.37 6.33 9.76
C GLY A 25 25.72 4.87 10.09
N LEU A 26 24.88 3.92 9.69
CA LEU A 26 25.16 2.48 9.75
C LEU A 26 25.84 2.02 8.45
N GLU A 27 26.48 0.85 8.49
CA GLU A 27 27.19 0.23 7.38
C GLU A 27 26.39 -0.98 6.84
N PRO A 28 25.49 -0.78 5.85
CA PRO A 28 24.70 -1.86 5.31
C PRO A 28 25.52 -2.74 4.36
N VAL A 29 25.29 -4.05 4.43
CA VAL A 29 25.67 -5.02 3.40
C VAL A 29 24.40 -5.76 2.98
N CYS A 30 23.98 -5.54 1.75
CA CYS A 30 22.81 -6.18 1.16
C CYS A 30 23.21 -7.43 0.38
N PHE A 31 22.50 -8.53 0.60
CA PHE A 31 22.67 -9.77 -0.14
C PHE A 31 21.44 -9.98 -1.03
N GLU A 32 21.65 -10.01 -2.35
CA GLU A 32 20.60 -10.21 -3.34
C GLU A 32 20.88 -11.49 -4.12
N THR A 33 19.94 -12.42 -4.10
CA THR A 33 20.08 -13.73 -4.77
C THR A 33 20.18 -13.59 -6.28
N SER A 34 19.56 -12.58 -6.87
CA SER A 34 19.59 -12.34 -8.31
C SER A 34 20.69 -11.38 -8.76
N ASP A 35 20.73 -11.11 -10.06
CA ASP A 35 21.76 -10.34 -10.77
C ASP A 35 21.51 -8.83 -10.84
N ASP A 36 20.38 -8.34 -10.33
CA ASP A 36 20.00 -6.91 -10.32
C ASP A 36 19.04 -6.64 -9.14
N ILE A 37 18.66 -5.38 -8.93
CA ILE A 37 17.73 -4.94 -7.88
C ILE A 37 16.26 -5.17 -8.29
N GLY A 38 15.34 -4.74 -7.42
CA GLY A 38 13.92 -4.53 -7.72
C GLY A 38 13.00 -5.69 -7.34
N GLY A 39 13.55 -6.90 -7.20
CA GLY A 39 12.83 -8.09 -6.75
C GLY A 39 11.61 -8.38 -7.65
N LEU A 40 10.41 -8.25 -7.08
CA LEU A 40 9.11 -8.49 -7.74
C LEU A 40 8.91 -7.62 -8.99
N TRP A 41 9.33 -6.36 -8.95
CA TRP A 41 9.04 -5.40 -10.03
C TRP A 41 9.91 -5.57 -11.27
N ARG A 42 10.99 -6.36 -11.17
CA ARG A 42 11.84 -6.67 -12.31
C ARG A 42 11.25 -7.85 -13.07
N PHE A 43 10.50 -7.57 -14.13
CA PHE A 43 10.02 -8.61 -15.03
C PHE A 43 11.18 -9.45 -15.59
N LYS A 44 11.00 -10.77 -15.60
CA LYS A 44 11.79 -11.74 -16.38
C LYS A 44 10.80 -12.71 -17.01
N GLU A 45 11.08 -13.12 -18.25
CA GLU A 45 10.25 -14.09 -18.98
C GLU A 45 10.17 -15.40 -18.21
N ASN A 46 11.32 -15.91 -17.75
CA ASN A 46 11.41 -17.13 -16.96
C ASN A 46 11.36 -16.82 -15.45
N PRO A 47 10.48 -17.47 -14.68
CA PRO A 47 10.46 -17.35 -13.22
C PRO A 47 11.74 -17.91 -12.58
N ASP A 48 12.36 -17.15 -11.67
CA ASP A 48 13.45 -17.66 -10.82
C ASP A 48 12.85 -18.36 -9.58
N PRO A 49 13.40 -19.48 -9.07
CA PRO A 49 12.80 -20.23 -7.94
C PRO A 49 12.59 -19.43 -6.66
N ASP A 50 13.55 -18.58 -6.30
CA ASP A 50 13.56 -17.83 -5.04
C ASP A 50 13.09 -16.37 -5.18
N ARG A 51 12.53 -15.98 -6.34
CA ARG A 51 12.06 -14.62 -6.60
C ARG A 51 10.58 -14.60 -6.98
N ALA A 52 9.87 -13.59 -6.52
CA ALA A 52 8.51 -13.32 -6.99
C ALA A 52 8.51 -13.11 -8.51
N SER A 53 7.48 -13.61 -9.17
CA SER A 53 7.30 -13.56 -10.62
C SER A 53 6.02 -12.77 -10.92
N ILE A 54 6.11 -11.90 -11.93
CA ILE A 54 5.00 -11.08 -12.43
C ILE A 54 4.78 -11.36 -13.92
N TYR A 55 3.56 -11.08 -14.39
CA TYR A 55 3.22 -11.05 -15.81
C TYR A 55 3.68 -9.74 -16.46
N HIS A 56 3.92 -9.79 -17.78
CA HIS A 56 4.54 -8.68 -18.51
C HIS A 56 3.72 -7.40 -18.38
N SER A 57 2.40 -7.50 -18.50
CA SER A 57 1.45 -6.38 -18.54
C SER A 57 1.19 -5.69 -17.19
N LEU A 58 1.84 -6.12 -16.09
CA LEU A 58 1.49 -5.67 -14.73
C LEU A 58 1.64 -4.14 -14.58
N ILE A 59 0.54 -3.49 -14.19
CA ILE A 59 0.45 -2.08 -13.79
C ILE A 59 0.14 -2.01 -12.28
N ILE A 60 0.85 -1.15 -11.57
CA ILE A 60 0.64 -0.98 -10.12
C ILE A 60 -0.76 -0.45 -9.78
N ASN A 61 -1.29 -0.79 -8.61
CA ASN A 61 -2.62 -0.38 -8.13
C ASN A 61 -2.61 0.90 -7.27
N THR A 62 -1.45 1.52 -7.07
CA THR A 62 -1.27 2.72 -6.24
C THR A 62 -0.60 3.81 -7.05
N SER A 63 -1.06 5.04 -6.89
CA SER A 63 -0.61 6.18 -7.68
C SER A 63 0.80 6.62 -7.32
N LYS A 64 1.49 7.24 -8.28
CA LYS A 64 2.90 7.63 -8.16
C LYS A 64 3.21 8.49 -6.93
N GLU A 65 2.33 9.46 -6.61
CA GLU A 65 2.51 10.33 -5.45
C GLU A 65 2.25 9.60 -4.12
N MET A 66 1.43 8.56 -4.11
CA MET A 66 1.12 7.75 -2.92
C MET A 66 2.14 6.63 -2.67
N MET A 67 2.84 6.19 -3.72
CA MET A 67 3.77 5.05 -3.66
C MET A 67 5.25 5.42 -3.66
N CYS A 68 5.60 6.68 -3.93
CA CYS A 68 6.99 7.15 -3.90
C CYS A 68 7.65 6.98 -2.51
N PHE A 69 8.97 7.12 -2.45
CA PHE A 69 9.70 7.26 -1.19
C PHE A 69 9.53 8.70 -0.69
N SER A 70 9.50 8.87 0.63
CA SER A 70 9.07 10.13 1.27
C SER A 70 9.93 11.36 0.97
N ASP A 71 11.16 11.17 0.49
CA ASP A 71 12.11 12.21 0.12
C ASP A 71 12.60 12.10 -1.34
N PHE A 72 11.91 11.31 -2.16
CA PHE A 72 12.26 11.11 -3.57
C PHE A 72 11.00 10.98 -4.44
N PRO A 73 10.38 12.11 -4.86
CA PRO A 73 9.22 12.10 -5.73
C PRO A 73 9.49 11.37 -7.05
N ILE A 74 8.47 10.69 -7.56
CA ILE A 74 8.52 10.09 -8.90
C ILE A 74 8.52 11.23 -9.95
N PRO A 75 9.29 11.11 -11.06
CA PRO A 75 9.33 12.15 -12.09
C PRO A 75 7.94 12.59 -12.55
N ALA A 76 7.80 13.90 -12.76
CA ALA A 76 6.49 14.50 -13.03
C ALA A 76 5.87 14.00 -14.35
N HIS A 77 6.68 13.70 -15.36
CA HIS A 77 6.22 13.12 -16.64
C HIS A 77 5.82 11.64 -16.57
N PHE A 78 6.11 10.91 -15.48
CA PHE A 78 5.67 9.52 -15.35
C PHE A 78 4.14 9.43 -15.18
N PRO A 79 3.48 8.39 -15.70
CA PRO A 79 2.05 8.19 -15.54
C PRO A 79 1.67 7.96 -14.07
N ASN A 80 0.44 8.31 -13.69
CA ASN A 80 -0.02 8.15 -12.31
C ASN A 80 -0.04 6.69 -11.85
N TYR A 81 -0.42 5.76 -12.72
CA TYR A 81 -0.30 4.32 -12.50
C TYR A 81 0.72 3.78 -13.49
N MET A 82 1.80 3.21 -12.96
CA MET A 82 2.98 2.84 -13.75
C MET A 82 2.97 1.36 -14.10
N HIS A 83 3.38 1.07 -15.33
CA HIS A 83 3.82 -0.26 -15.73
C HIS A 83 5.04 -0.69 -14.90
N ASN A 84 5.21 -2.00 -14.69
CA ASN A 84 6.32 -2.55 -13.90
C ASN A 84 7.71 -2.07 -14.37
N SER A 85 7.90 -1.82 -15.67
CA SER A 85 9.15 -1.26 -16.20
C SER A 85 9.45 0.15 -15.67
N LEU A 86 8.46 1.03 -15.59
CA LEU A 86 8.62 2.39 -15.05
C LEU A 86 8.85 2.37 -13.53
N ILE A 87 8.27 1.40 -12.83
CA ILE A 87 8.61 1.16 -11.41
C ILE A 87 10.09 0.80 -11.27
N MET A 88 10.61 -0.06 -12.15
CA MET A 88 12.03 -0.39 -12.17
C MET A 88 12.93 0.79 -12.50
N ASP A 89 12.53 1.64 -13.45
CA ASP A 89 13.27 2.86 -13.77
C ASP A 89 13.34 3.78 -12.54
N TYR A 90 12.23 3.97 -11.82
CA TYR A 90 12.22 4.72 -10.56
C TYR A 90 13.12 4.10 -9.48
N PHE A 91 13.14 2.76 -9.33
CA PHE A 91 14.05 2.11 -8.38
C PHE A 91 15.52 2.24 -8.76
N ARG A 92 15.83 2.24 -10.06
CA ARG A 92 17.20 2.52 -10.54
C ARG A 92 17.58 3.96 -10.26
N MET A 93 16.70 4.93 -10.55
CA MET A 93 16.91 6.34 -10.21
C MET A 93 17.16 6.52 -8.70
N TYR A 94 16.36 5.88 -7.85
CA TYR A 94 16.54 5.93 -6.40
C TYR A 94 17.88 5.32 -5.97
N ALA A 95 18.21 4.13 -6.49
CA ALA A 95 19.47 3.46 -6.17
C ALA A 95 20.70 4.23 -6.64
N ASP A 96 20.63 4.90 -7.79
CA ASP A 96 21.72 5.70 -8.33
C ASP A 96 21.86 7.03 -7.58
N HIS A 97 20.74 7.73 -7.30
CA HIS A 97 20.73 8.99 -6.57
C HIS A 97 21.33 8.87 -5.17
N PHE A 98 20.98 7.80 -4.43
CA PHE A 98 21.50 7.55 -3.09
C PHE A 98 22.71 6.59 -3.07
N GLN A 99 23.28 6.25 -4.22
CA GLN A 99 24.47 5.39 -4.37
C GLN A 99 24.35 4.03 -3.66
N LEU A 100 23.17 3.42 -3.71
CA LEU A 100 22.85 2.20 -2.94
C LEU A 100 23.52 0.95 -3.49
N LYS A 101 23.79 0.90 -4.80
CA LYS A 101 24.28 -0.30 -5.49
C LYS A 101 25.63 -0.81 -4.96
N GLN A 102 26.50 0.07 -4.47
CA GLN A 102 27.80 -0.31 -3.91
C GLN A 102 27.69 -1.16 -2.63
N HIS A 103 26.53 -1.12 -1.97
CA HIS A 103 26.26 -1.89 -0.76
C HIS A 103 25.62 -3.25 -1.07
N ILE A 104 25.40 -3.59 -2.34
CA ILE A 104 24.68 -4.80 -2.75
C ILE A 104 25.66 -5.83 -3.31
N ARG A 105 25.64 -7.03 -2.74
CA ARG A 105 26.28 -8.22 -3.28
C ARG A 105 25.22 -9.02 -4.04
N PHE A 106 25.25 -8.88 -5.36
CA PHE A 106 24.39 -9.64 -6.26
C PHE A 106 24.81 -11.12 -6.32
N GLN A 107 23.90 -11.96 -6.81
CA GLN A 107 24.10 -13.39 -6.97
C GLN A 107 24.64 -14.06 -5.70
N THR A 108 24.19 -13.57 -4.53
CA THR A 108 24.64 -14.00 -3.21
C THR A 108 23.41 -14.37 -2.39
N LYS A 109 23.18 -15.67 -2.22
CA LYS A 109 22.04 -16.20 -1.46
C LYS A 109 22.39 -16.31 0.02
N VAL A 110 21.51 -15.83 0.89
CA VAL A 110 21.63 -16.08 2.34
C VAL A 110 21.10 -17.47 2.65
N LEU A 111 21.96 -18.33 3.19
CA LEU A 111 21.61 -19.71 3.57
C LEU A 111 21.14 -19.79 5.03
N HIS A 112 21.85 -19.14 5.95
CA HIS A 112 21.55 -19.20 7.37
C HIS A 112 21.80 -17.87 8.06
N VAL A 113 20.92 -17.53 9.02
CA VAL A 113 21.06 -16.41 9.94
C VAL A 113 20.84 -16.96 11.34
N LYS A 114 21.92 -17.02 12.13
CA LYS A 114 21.91 -17.62 13.47
C LYS A 114 22.35 -16.60 14.52
N PRO A 115 21.67 -16.52 15.69
CA PRO A 115 22.19 -15.72 16.79
C PRO A 115 23.55 -16.31 17.22
N ARG A 116 24.52 -15.44 17.53
CA ARG A 116 25.82 -15.89 18.05
C ARG A 116 25.67 -16.48 19.46
N PRO A 117 26.63 -17.32 19.91
CA PRO A 117 26.60 -17.86 21.27
C PRO A 117 26.51 -16.80 22.37
N ASP A 118 27.06 -15.60 22.13
CA ASP A 118 27.04 -14.45 23.04
C ASP A 118 25.89 -13.47 22.79
N PHE A 119 24.84 -13.87 22.05
CA PHE A 119 23.75 -12.98 21.60
C PHE A 119 23.07 -12.19 22.73
N SER A 120 22.92 -12.79 23.91
CA SER A 120 22.36 -12.12 25.10
C SER A 120 23.14 -10.85 25.48
N HIS A 121 24.44 -10.82 25.22
CA HIS A 121 25.33 -9.68 25.45
C HIS A 121 25.59 -8.87 24.18
N SER A 122 25.95 -9.53 23.07
CA SER A 122 26.39 -8.90 21.82
C SER A 122 25.23 -8.44 20.94
N GLY A 123 24.14 -9.21 20.91
CA GLY A 123 23.04 -9.05 19.96
C GLY A 123 23.41 -9.37 18.50
N GLN A 124 24.55 -10.02 18.27
CA GLN A 124 25.11 -10.22 16.92
C GLN A 124 24.63 -11.52 16.24
N TRP A 125 24.69 -11.52 14.92
CA TRP A 125 24.24 -12.59 14.06
C TRP A 125 25.37 -13.13 13.20
N ASP A 126 25.44 -14.45 13.10
CA ASP A 126 26.21 -15.16 12.10
C ASP A 126 25.36 -15.31 10.83
N VAL A 127 25.79 -14.68 9.74
CA VAL A 127 25.13 -14.74 8.43
C VAL A 127 25.99 -15.56 7.48
N GLU A 128 25.47 -16.71 7.05
CA GLU A 128 26.09 -17.60 6.07
C GLU A 128 25.46 -17.36 4.70
N THR A 129 26.32 -17.16 3.70
CA THR A 129 25.94 -16.85 2.34
C THR A 129 26.63 -17.77 1.35
N GLU A 130 26.03 -17.96 0.18
CA GLU A 130 26.59 -18.72 -0.93
C GLU A 130 26.49 -17.86 -2.20
N SER A 131 27.64 -17.62 -2.83
CA SER A 131 27.71 -16.93 -4.12
C SER A 131 27.42 -17.87 -5.28
N LYS A 132 27.21 -17.32 -6.48
CA LYS A 132 26.88 -18.09 -7.70
C LYS A 132 27.87 -19.21 -8.04
N ASP A 133 29.14 -19.04 -7.71
CA ASP A 133 30.23 -20.01 -7.88
C ASP A 133 30.24 -21.10 -6.78
N GLY A 134 29.26 -21.11 -5.88
CA GLY A 134 29.14 -22.08 -4.78
C GLY A 134 30.05 -21.79 -3.59
N ARG A 135 30.78 -20.66 -3.59
CA ARG A 135 31.63 -20.28 -2.47
C ARG A 135 30.76 -19.84 -1.30
N ARG A 136 31.00 -20.46 -0.15
CA ARG A 136 30.33 -20.10 1.11
C ARG A 136 31.18 -19.13 1.91
N GLU A 137 30.52 -18.11 2.44
CA GLU A 137 31.13 -17.12 3.32
C GLU A 137 30.24 -16.94 4.55
N LYS A 138 30.88 -16.93 5.73
CA LYS A 138 30.22 -16.63 7.01
C LYS A 138 30.75 -15.31 7.54
N GLN A 139 29.85 -14.37 7.82
CA GLN A 139 30.18 -13.04 8.33
C GLN A 139 29.34 -12.70 9.56
N VAL A 140 29.91 -11.89 10.46
CA VAL A 140 29.23 -11.38 11.65
C VAL A 140 28.63 -10.00 11.37
N PHE A 141 27.38 -9.82 11.80
CA PHE A 141 26.65 -8.56 11.72
C PHE A 141 26.04 -8.19 13.06
N ASP A 142 25.95 -6.88 13.33
CA ASP A 142 25.36 -6.37 14.58
C ASP A 142 23.83 -6.36 14.55
N ALA A 143 23.25 -6.27 13.36
CA ALA A 143 21.82 -6.37 13.15
C ALA A 143 21.48 -6.93 11.76
N VAL A 144 20.25 -7.39 11.61
CA VAL A 144 19.74 -7.99 10.36
C VAL A 144 18.38 -7.40 10.01
N MET A 145 18.20 -7.01 8.75
CA MET A 145 16.94 -6.58 8.16
C MET A 145 16.52 -7.60 7.09
N VAL A 146 15.35 -8.21 7.26
CA VAL A 146 14.82 -9.23 6.33
C VAL A 146 13.87 -8.56 5.34
N CYS A 147 14.20 -8.62 4.06
CA CYS A 147 13.51 -7.91 2.97
C CYS A 147 13.15 -8.85 1.80
N THR A 148 12.92 -10.13 2.06
CA THR A 148 12.72 -11.18 1.05
C THR A 148 11.37 -11.13 0.34
N GLY A 149 10.43 -10.30 0.82
CA GLY A 149 9.06 -10.25 0.33
C GLY A 149 8.24 -11.49 0.73
N HIS A 150 7.00 -11.55 0.26
CA HIS A 150 6.02 -12.57 0.67
C HIS A 150 5.10 -13.06 -0.47
N HIS A 151 5.45 -12.74 -1.71
CA HIS A 151 4.76 -13.17 -2.94
C HIS A 151 5.63 -14.08 -3.81
N CYS A 152 6.50 -14.86 -3.17
CA CYS A 152 7.38 -15.80 -3.86
C CYS A 152 6.70 -17.18 -3.96
N HIS A 153 6.51 -17.89 -2.85
CA HIS A 153 6.08 -19.29 -2.87
C HIS A 153 4.59 -19.42 -3.23
N PRO A 154 4.24 -20.08 -4.36
CA PRO A 154 2.85 -20.21 -4.79
C PRO A 154 2.04 -21.06 -3.81
N HIS A 155 0.80 -20.67 -3.53
CA HIS A 155 -0.15 -21.50 -2.80
C HIS A 155 -1.04 -22.23 -3.80
N LEU A 156 -0.76 -23.51 -4.06
CA LEU A 156 -1.49 -24.32 -5.04
C LEU A 156 -2.22 -25.48 -4.36
N PRO A 157 -3.45 -25.27 -3.84
CA PRO A 157 -4.17 -26.28 -3.06
C PRO A 157 -4.89 -27.29 -3.97
N LEU A 158 -4.13 -28.11 -4.71
CA LEU A 158 -4.70 -29.10 -5.66
C LEU A 158 -5.65 -30.11 -4.98
N GLN A 159 -5.43 -30.39 -3.70
CA GLN A 159 -6.30 -31.26 -2.91
C GLN A 159 -7.74 -30.75 -2.77
N ASP A 160 -7.97 -29.44 -2.93
CA ASP A 160 -9.29 -28.83 -2.86
C ASP A 160 -10.07 -28.95 -4.19
N PHE A 161 -9.45 -29.55 -5.23
CA PHE A 161 -9.99 -29.64 -6.58
C PHE A 161 -10.00 -31.10 -7.09
N PRO A 162 -11.03 -31.89 -6.72
CA PRO A 162 -11.16 -33.28 -7.15
C PRO A 162 -11.05 -33.44 -8.67
N GLY A 163 -10.38 -34.51 -9.10
CA GLY A 163 -10.24 -34.85 -10.53
C GLY A 163 -9.21 -34.01 -11.30
N ILE A 164 -8.52 -33.04 -10.68
CA ILE A 164 -7.49 -32.23 -11.37
C ILE A 164 -6.38 -33.07 -12.00
N ASN A 165 -6.06 -34.22 -11.41
CA ASN A 165 -5.13 -35.21 -11.96
C ASN A 165 -5.62 -35.88 -13.26
N THR A 166 -6.93 -35.84 -13.54
CA THR A 166 -7.52 -36.32 -14.79
C THR A 166 -7.61 -35.23 -15.86
N PHE A 167 -7.31 -33.98 -15.51
CA PHE A 167 -7.44 -32.85 -16.41
C PHE A 167 -6.44 -32.98 -17.56
N LYS A 168 -6.95 -32.96 -18.80
CA LYS A 168 -6.14 -33.16 -20.02
C LYS A 168 -5.48 -31.89 -20.54
N GLY A 169 -5.99 -30.72 -20.14
CA GLY A 169 -5.42 -29.42 -20.50
C GLY A 169 -4.21 -29.04 -19.65
N LYS A 170 -3.66 -27.85 -19.89
CA LYS A 170 -2.57 -27.31 -19.09
C LYS A 170 -3.12 -26.64 -17.83
N PHE A 171 -2.41 -26.75 -16.72
CA PHE A 171 -2.70 -25.93 -15.55
C PHE A 171 -1.43 -25.47 -14.86
N PHE A 172 -1.45 -24.26 -14.29
CA PHE A 172 -0.34 -23.70 -13.54
C PHE A 172 -0.82 -22.62 -12.57
N HIS A 173 0.06 -22.21 -11.67
CA HIS A 173 -0.22 -21.10 -10.75
C HIS A 173 0.00 -19.75 -11.45
N SER A 174 -0.73 -18.71 -11.04
CA SER A 174 -0.57 -17.33 -11.54
C SER A 174 0.87 -16.79 -11.55
N ARG A 175 1.77 -17.38 -10.76
CA ARG A 175 3.22 -17.10 -10.74
C ARG A 175 3.89 -17.37 -12.10
N ASP A 176 3.42 -18.38 -12.81
CA ASP A 176 4.01 -18.87 -14.05
C ASP A 176 3.37 -18.23 -15.29
N TYR A 177 2.29 -17.46 -15.11
CA TYR A 177 1.69 -16.67 -16.18
C TYR A 177 2.60 -15.50 -16.57
N LYS A 178 2.76 -15.28 -17.89
CA LYS A 178 3.60 -14.20 -18.44
C LYS A 178 2.89 -13.34 -19.45
N ASN A 179 2.24 -13.98 -20.40
CA ASN A 179 1.70 -13.35 -21.58
C ASN A 179 0.49 -14.18 -22.12
N PRO A 180 -0.45 -13.57 -22.85
CA PRO A 180 -1.68 -14.24 -23.29
C PRO A 180 -1.56 -15.02 -24.61
N GLU A 181 -0.48 -14.86 -25.37
CA GLU A 181 -0.39 -15.22 -26.79
C GLU A 181 -0.63 -16.72 -27.05
N GLU A 182 -0.10 -17.59 -26.19
CA GLU A 182 -0.28 -19.05 -26.28
C GLU A 182 -1.76 -19.48 -26.24
N TRP A 183 -2.63 -18.64 -25.65
CA TRP A 183 -4.01 -18.99 -25.32
C TRP A 183 -5.03 -18.43 -26.32
N ARG A 184 -4.57 -17.96 -27.49
CA ARG A 184 -5.42 -17.46 -28.56
C ARG A 184 -6.43 -18.52 -29.00
N GLY A 185 -7.71 -18.15 -29.02
CA GLY A 185 -8.80 -19.04 -29.44
C GLY A 185 -9.06 -20.22 -28.50
N LYS A 186 -8.43 -20.27 -27.32
CA LYS A 186 -8.60 -21.33 -26.32
C LYS A 186 -9.68 -21.02 -25.29
N ARG A 187 -10.15 -22.03 -24.56
CA ARG A 187 -11.08 -21.86 -23.44
C ARG A 187 -10.32 -21.98 -22.12
N VAL A 188 -10.44 -20.97 -21.27
CA VAL A 188 -9.63 -20.84 -20.06
C VAL A 188 -10.49 -20.69 -18.81
N VAL A 189 -10.11 -21.37 -17.73
CA VAL A 189 -10.66 -21.14 -16.39
C VAL A 189 -9.60 -20.48 -15.53
N VAL A 190 -9.92 -19.34 -14.90
CA VAL A 190 -9.06 -18.68 -13.91
C VAL A 190 -9.72 -18.85 -12.53
N ILE A 191 -9.01 -19.46 -11.60
CA ILE A 191 -9.51 -19.77 -10.26
C ILE A 191 -8.98 -18.76 -9.25
N GLY A 192 -9.91 -18.04 -8.61
CA GLY A 192 -9.62 -17.06 -7.57
C GLY A 192 -9.68 -15.63 -8.08
N ILE A 193 -10.38 -14.77 -7.32
CA ILE A 193 -10.59 -13.36 -7.65
C ILE A 193 -9.69 -12.43 -6.81
N GLY A 194 -8.39 -12.73 -6.76
CA GLY A 194 -7.39 -11.73 -6.35
C GLY A 194 -7.10 -10.74 -7.48
N ASN A 195 -6.24 -9.74 -7.23
CA ASN A 195 -5.78 -8.81 -8.27
C ASN A 195 -5.21 -9.57 -9.48
N SER A 196 -4.32 -10.54 -9.25
CA SER A 196 -3.77 -11.38 -10.32
C SER A 196 -4.84 -12.17 -11.07
N GLY A 197 -5.83 -12.73 -10.38
CA GLY A 197 -6.88 -13.51 -11.04
C GLY A 197 -7.74 -12.66 -11.98
N GLY A 198 -8.06 -11.44 -11.56
CA GLY A 198 -8.80 -10.51 -12.41
C GLY A 198 -7.97 -9.97 -13.58
N ASP A 199 -6.72 -9.56 -13.34
CA ASP A 199 -5.83 -9.07 -14.40
C ASP A 199 -5.60 -10.15 -15.46
N ILE A 200 -5.27 -11.37 -15.04
CA ILE A 200 -5.05 -12.51 -15.94
C ILE A 200 -6.33 -12.85 -16.72
N ALA A 201 -7.49 -12.85 -16.06
CA ALA A 201 -8.77 -13.11 -16.73
C ALA A 201 -9.08 -12.03 -17.78
N VAL A 202 -8.87 -10.76 -17.45
CA VAL A 202 -9.06 -9.63 -18.38
C VAL A 202 -8.10 -9.73 -19.55
N GLU A 203 -6.81 -9.96 -19.31
CA GLU A 203 -5.79 -10.04 -20.35
C GLU A 203 -6.05 -11.22 -21.30
N LEU A 204 -6.26 -12.42 -20.76
CA LEU A 204 -6.57 -13.61 -21.54
C LEU A 204 -7.84 -13.45 -22.36
N SER A 205 -8.88 -12.81 -21.80
CA SER A 205 -10.15 -12.66 -22.51
C SER A 205 -10.03 -11.88 -23.83
N ARG A 206 -8.97 -11.09 -24.01
CA ARG A 206 -8.72 -10.33 -25.25
C ARG A 206 -8.30 -11.24 -26.41
N MET A 207 -7.81 -12.44 -26.13
CA MET A 207 -7.30 -13.39 -27.15
C MET A 207 -7.97 -14.76 -27.10
N ALA A 208 -8.38 -15.23 -25.93
CA ALA A 208 -9.05 -16.50 -25.73
C ALA A 208 -10.44 -16.53 -26.39
N LYS A 209 -10.91 -17.73 -26.73
CA LYS A 209 -12.28 -17.96 -27.21
C LYS A 209 -13.30 -17.71 -26.10
N GLN A 210 -12.98 -18.10 -24.87
CA GLN A 210 -13.79 -17.82 -23.68
C GLN A 210 -12.95 -17.88 -22.41
N VAL A 211 -13.19 -16.97 -21.46
CA VAL A 211 -12.59 -17.02 -20.12
C VAL A 211 -13.68 -17.16 -19.07
N TYR A 212 -13.49 -18.10 -18.15
CA TYR A 212 -14.32 -18.30 -16.98
C TYR A 212 -13.57 -17.87 -15.73
N LEU A 213 -14.06 -16.87 -15.01
CA LEU A 213 -13.48 -16.41 -13.75
C LEU A 213 -14.23 -17.06 -12.58
N SER A 214 -13.62 -18.10 -11.99
CA SER A 214 -14.19 -18.85 -10.88
C SER A 214 -13.89 -18.18 -9.55
N THR A 215 -14.92 -17.99 -8.73
CA THR A 215 -14.80 -17.44 -7.38
C THR A 215 -15.74 -18.13 -6.40
N ARG A 216 -15.21 -18.56 -5.26
CA ARG A 216 -16.00 -19.14 -4.17
C ARG A 216 -16.76 -18.09 -3.36
N ARG A 217 -16.27 -16.84 -3.33
CA ARG A 217 -16.77 -15.83 -2.37
C ARG A 217 -17.31 -14.56 -3.01
N GLY A 218 -17.03 -14.30 -4.30
CA GLY A 218 -17.16 -12.96 -4.87
C GLY A 218 -16.09 -12.00 -4.34
N SER A 219 -16.12 -10.75 -4.82
CA SER A 219 -15.28 -9.66 -4.30
C SER A 219 -15.85 -8.30 -4.72
N TRP A 220 -15.61 -7.30 -3.89
CA TRP A 220 -15.87 -5.90 -4.24
C TRP A 220 -14.73 -5.37 -5.13
N ILE A 221 -15.09 -4.84 -6.30
CA ILE A 221 -14.13 -4.37 -7.31
C ILE A 221 -14.00 -2.84 -7.24
N LEU A 222 -12.77 -2.38 -7.07
CA LEU A 222 -12.39 -0.98 -7.10
C LEU A 222 -11.77 -0.63 -8.46
N ASN A 223 -11.76 0.66 -8.78
CA ASN A 223 -11.16 1.20 -10.00
C ASN A 223 -10.01 2.13 -9.61
N ARG A 224 -8.96 2.18 -10.44
CA ARG A 224 -7.86 3.15 -10.33
C ARG A 224 -8.36 4.55 -10.68
N VAL A 225 -9.22 4.65 -11.70
CA VAL A 225 -9.84 5.92 -12.12
C VAL A 225 -10.95 6.29 -11.12
N GLY A 226 -10.67 7.28 -10.29
CA GLY A 226 -11.60 7.81 -9.30
C GLY A 226 -12.46 8.95 -9.83
N ASP A 227 -13.09 9.67 -8.91
CA ASP A 227 -13.95 10.81 -9.24
C ASP A 227 -13.17 11.86 -10.05
N LYS A 228 -13.80 12.40 -11.11
CA LYS A 228 -13.18 13.37 -12.04
C LYS A 228 -11.92 12.86 -12.76
N GLY A 229 -11.68 11.55 -12.77
CA GLY A 229 -10.56 10.95 -13.49
C GLY A 229 -9.21 11.02 -12.78
N VAL A 230 -9.17 11.44 -11.51
CA VAL A 230 -7.94 11.44 -10.71
C VAL A 230 -7.75 10.10 -9.99
N PRO A 231 -6.54 9.77 -9.50
CA PRO A 231 -6.29 8.50 -8.82
C PRO A 231 -7.17 8.29 -7.57
N SER A 232 -7.84 7.13 -7.52
CA SER A 232 -8.77 6.79 -6.43
C SER A 232 -8.09 6.78 -5.06
N ASP A 233 -6.85 6.33 -4.97
CA ASP A 233 -6.14 6.21 -3.70
C ASP A 233 -5.76 7.57 -3.09
N MET A 234 -5.51 8.59 -3.90
CA MET A 234 -5.29 9.97 -3.44
C MET A 234 -6.58 10.58 -2.86
N LEU A 235 -7.74 10.20 -3.39
CA LEU A 235 -9.03 10.64 -2.87
C LEU A 235 -9.39 9.90 -1.57
N LEU A 236 -9.21 8.58 -1.55
CA LEU A 236 -9.60 7.72 -0.44
C LEU A 236 -8.68 7.85 0.78
N ASN A 237 -7.37 8.02 0.57
CA ASN A 237 -6.38 8.09 1.64
C ASN A 237 -6.03 9.54 1.99
N ASN A 238 -6.98 10.27 2.58
CA ASN A 238 -6.74 11.58 3.19
C ASN A 238 -7.05 11.54 4.71
N ARG A 239 -6.45 12.45 5.48
CA ARG A 239 -6.54 12.43 6.96
C ARG A 239 -7.96 12.73 7.45
N MET A 240 -8.66 13.66 6.80
CA MET A 240 -10.05 14.01 7.14
C MET A 240 -10.99 12.83 6.96
N SER A 241 -10.97 12.15 5.81
CA SER A 241 -11.77 10.96 5.55
C SER A 241 -11.43 9.83 6.51
N ASN A 242 -10.15 9.59 6.80
CA ASN A 242 -9.75 8.59 7.78
C ASN A 242 -10.28 8.92 9.20
N TRP A 243 -10.24 10.19 9.62
CA TRP A 243 -10.82 10.62 10.89
C TRP A 243 -12.35 10.41 10.93
N LEU A 244 -13.06 10.78 9.86
CA LEU A 244 -14.50 10.53 9.74
C LEU A 244 -14.84 9.04 9.78
N ILE A 245 -14.06 8.20 9.10
CA ILE A 245 -14.22 6.73 9.11
C ILE A 245 -14.00 6.17 10.52
N GLN A 246 -13.11 6.74 11.32
CA GLN A 246 -12.90 6.28 12.71
C GLN A 246 -14.03 6.71 13.66
N MET A 247 -14.73 7.80 13.34
CA MET A 247 -15.84 8.33 14.16
C MET A 247 -17.20 7.72 13.81
N LEU A 248 -17.40 7.27 12.56
CA LEU A 248 -18.68 6.77 12.08
C LEU A 248 -18.88 5.27 12.38
N PRO A 249 -20.13 4.81 12.59
CA PRO A 249 -20.41 3.39 12.76
C PRO A 249 -20.00 2.56 11.53
N VAL A 250 -19.36 1.41 11.76
CA VAL A 250 -18.85 0.50 10.71
C VAL A 250 -19.92 0.12 9.68
N GLY A 251 -21.17 -0.08 10.11
CA GLY A 251 -22.29 -0.39 9.21
C GLY A 251 -22.60 0.74 8.22
N PHE A 252 -22.52 1.99 8.67
CA PHE A 252 -22.73 3.17 7.81
C PHE A 252 -21.63 3.29 6.75
N ILE A 253 -20.37 3.12 7.17
CA ILE A 253 -19.20 3.18 6.28
C ILE A 253 -19.28 2.09 5.20
N ASN A 254 -19.60 0.85 5.58
CA ASN A 254 -19.78 -0.23 4.61
C ASN A 254 -20.95 0.04 3.66
N ASN A 255 -22.11 0.48 4.17
CA ASN A 255 -23.26 0.83 3.33
C ASN A 255 -22.92 1.93 2.32
N PHE A 256 -22.20 2.96 2.75
CA PHE A 256 -21.77 4.04 1.88
C PHE A 256 -20.79 3.55 0.81
N GLY A 257 -19.74 2.82 1.21
CA GLY A 257 -18.76 2.25 0.30
C GLY A 257 -19.39 1.32 -0.74
N GLU A 258 -20.24 0.40 -0.31
CA GLU A 258 -20.97 -0.52 -1.20
C GLU A 258 -21.89 0.22 -2.17
N LYS A 259 -22.57 1.28 -1.73
CA LYS A 259 -23.37 2.14 -2.62
C LYS A 259 -22.49 2.83 -3.67
N GLN A 260 -21.34 3.37 -3.28
CA GLN A 260 -20.43 4.03 -4.23
C GLN A 260 -19.87 3.04 -5.26
N LEU A 261 -19.47 1.83 -4.83
CA LEU A 261 -19.01 0.80 -5.77
C LEU A 261 -20.14 0.34 -6.71
N ASN A 262 -21.36 0.17 -6.20
CA ASN A 262 -22.49 -0.24 -7.02
C ASN A 262 -22.99 0.83 -7.99
N LYS A 263 -22.71 2.12 -7.75
CA LYS A 263 -22.98 3.18 -8.74
C LYS A 263 -22.17 2.99 -10.02
N ARG A 264 -20.96 2.41 -9.93
CA ARG A 264 -20.14 2.12 -11.10
C ARG A 264 -20.73 0.96 -11.90
N PHE A 265 -21.01 -0.15 -11.22
CA PHE A 265 -21.73 -1.30 -11.78
C PHE A 265 -22.31 -2.15 -10.63
N ASN A 266 -23.47 -2.75 -10.85
CA ASN A 266 -24.16 -3.53 -9.83
C ASN A 266 -23.48 -4.90 -9.64
N HIS A 267 -22.79 -5.08 -8.50
CA HIS A 267 -22.01 -6.30 -8.22
C HIS A 267 -22.90 -7.56 -8.12
N LYS A 268 -24.17 -7.42 -7.71
CA LYS A 268 -25.12 -8.54 -7.67
C LYS A 268 -25.44 -9.04 -9.06
N LEU A 269 -25.78 -8.09 -9.95
CA LEU A 269 -26.12 -8.37 -11.34
C LEU A 269 -24.96 -9.01 -12.10
N TYR A 270 -23.72 -8.63 -11.77
CA TYR A 270 -22.50 -9.13 -12.40
C TYR A 270 -21.98 -10.44 -11.76
N GLY A 271 -22.69 -11.00 -10.77
CA GLY A 271 -22.29 -12.26 -10.10
C GLY A 271 -21.05 -12.13 -9.20
N LEU A 272 -20.70 -10.91 -8.78
CA LEU A 272 -19.48 -10.62 -8.01
C LEU A 272 -19.76 -10.27 -6.54
N GLN A 273 -20.99 -9.94 -6.18
CA GLN A 273 -21.32 -9.49 -4.82
C GLN A 273 -21.00 -10.58 -3.78
N PRO A 274 -20.08 -10.32 -2.84
CA PRO A 274 -19.78 -11.27 -1.79
C PRO A 274 -20.78 -11.21 -0.63
N ALA A 275 -20.78 -12.25 0.20
CA ALA A 275 -21.55 -12.27 1.46
C ALA A 275 -20.97 -11.33 2.55
N HIS A 276 -19.70 -10.95 2.42
CA HIS A 276 -19.02 -10.06 3.38
C HIS A 276 -19.07 -8.59 2.93
N ARG A 277 -18.80 -7.67 3.87
CA ARG A 277 -18.87 -6.22 3.63
C ARG A 277 -17.62 -5.68 2.93
N VAL A 278 -17.72 -4.52 2.28
CA VAL A 278 -16.64 -3.95 1.42
C VAL A 278 -15.26 -3.83 2.07
N PHE A 279 -15.17 -3.55 3.37
CA PHE A 279 -13.89 -3.42 4.07
C PHE A 279 -13.43 -4.68 4.83
N SER A 280 -14.09 -5.82 4.58
CA SER A 280 -13.79 -7.13 5.19
C SER A 280 -12.90 -8.04 4.33
N GLN A 281 -12.43 -7.55 3.19
CA GLN A 281 -11.52 -8.26 2.29
C GLN A 281 -10.51 -7.25 1.74
N HIS A 282 -9.30 -7.71 1.43
CA HIS A 282 -8.42 -6.89 0.60
C HIS A 282 -9.10 -6.66 -0.76
N PRO A 283 -9.33 -5.40 -1.17
CA PRO A 283 -10.10 -5.08 -2.37
C PRO A 283 -9.36 -5.55 -3.61
N MET A 284 -10.13 -5.96 -4.61
CA MET A 284 -9.62 -6.22 -5.95
C MET A 284 -9.72 -4.93 -6.76
N VAL A 285 -8.64 -4.52 -7.43
CA VAL A 285 -8.60 -3.29 -8.25
C VAL A 285 -8.43 -3.68 -9.71
N ASN A 286 -9.45 -3.40 -10.53
CA ASN A 286 -9.39 -3.64 -11.96
C ASN A 286 -10.44 -2.80 -12.71
N ASP A 287 -9.96 -1.89 -13.55
CA ASP A 287 -10.79 -0.94 -14.31
C ASP A 287 -11.54 -1.60 -15.49
N ASP A 288 -11.04 -2.73 -15.97
CA ASP A 288 -11.48 -3.37 -17.22
C ASP A 288 -12.50 -4.50 -16.98
N LEU A 289 -12.38 -5.21 -15.85
CA LEU A 289 -13.15 -6.42 -15.56
C LEU A 289 -14.66 -6.25 -15.78
N PRO A 290 -15.33 -5.18 -15.30
CA PRO A 290 -16.76 -4.99 -15.55
C PRO A 290 -17.10 -4.95 -17.05
N ASN A 291 -16.29 -4.27 -17.87
CA ASN A 291 -16.52 -4.18 -19.31
C ASN A 291 -16.30 -5.54 -20.01
N ARG A 292 -15.34 -6.34 -19.53
CA ARG A 292 -15.09 -7.69 -20.07
C ARG A 292 -16.21 -8.67 -19.74
N ILE A 293 -16.82 -8.53 -18.56
CA ILE A 293 -18.02 -9.28 -18.16
C ILE A 293 -19.22 -8.84 -19.01
N LEU A 294 -19.45 -7.54 -19.14
CA LEU A 294 -20.57 -7.00 -19.92
C LEU A 294 -20.51 -7.41 -21.41
N SER A 295 -19.29 -7.54 -21.95
CA SER A 295 -19.07 -8.01 -23.33
C SER A 295 -19.13 -9.54 -23.48
N GLY A 296 -19.37 -10.30 -22.41
CA GLY A 296 -19.42 -11.77 -22.43
C GLY A 296 -18.07 -12.50 -22.52
N THR A 297 -16.98 -11.76 -22.79
CA THR A 297 -15.62 -12.33 -22.94
C THR A 297 -15.05 -12.93 -21.64
N VAL A 298 -15.54 -12.47 -20.49
CA VAL A 298 -15.31 -13.09 -19.18
C VAL A 298 -16.66 -13.48 -18.60
N SER A 299 -16.85 -14.76 -18.28
CA SER A 299 -18.02 -15.24 -17.54
C SER A 299 -17.64 -15.57 -16.10
N VAL A 300 -18.30 -14.91 -15.14
CA VAL A 300 -18.10 -15.24 -13.72
C VAL A 300 -18.78 -16.57 -13.41
N LYS A 301 -18.08 -17.45 -12.70
CA LYS A 301 -18.56 -18.76 -12.28
C LYS A 301 -18.40 -18.93 -10.76
N PRO A 302 -19.23 -19.78 -10.11
CA PRO A 302 -18.95 -20.17 -8.73
C PRO A 302 -17.67 -21.01 -8.65
N ASN A 303 -17.38 -21.56 -7.47
CA ASN A 303 -16.19 -22.37 -7.29
C ASN A 303 -16.25 -23.65 -8.17
N VAL A 304 -15.08 -24.18 -8.52
CA VAL A 304 -14.99 -25.47 -9.20
C VAL A 304 -15.33 -26.59 -8.21
N GLN A 305 -16.25 -27.46 -8.60
CA GLN A 305 -16.62 -28.65 -7.84
C GLN A 305 -15.67 -29.82 -8.16
N GLU A 306 -15.42 -30.08 -9.44
CA GLU A 306 -14.48 -31.11 -9.89
C GLU A 306 -14.06 -30.93 -11.35
N PHE A 307 -12.96 -31.60 -11.71
CA PHE A 307 -12.46 -31.72 -13.08
C PHE A 307 -12.78 -33.11 -13.65
N ARG A 308 -13.23 -33.17 -14.91
CA ARG A 308 -13.56 -34.40 -15.63
C ARG A 308 -12.93 -34.40 -17.02
N GLY A 309 -11.69 -34.86 -17.16
CA GLY A 309 -11.01 -34.89 -18.46
C GLY A 309 -10.73 -33.48 -19.02
N SER A 310 -11.46 -33.04 -20.04
CA SER A 310 -11.37 -31.66 -20.55
C SER A 310 -12.49 -30.74 -20.04
N SER A 311 -13.36 -31.23 -19.15
CA SER A 311 -14.50 -30.48 -18.64
C SER A 311 -14.29 -30.05 -17.19
N VAL A 312 -14.89 -28.91 -16.84
CA VAL A 312 -14.90 -28.35 -15.48
C VAL A 312 -16.33 -28.24 -15.00
N VAL A 313 -16.63 -28.88 -13.87
CA VAL A 313 -17.94 -28.84 -13.20
C VAL A 313 -17.88 -27.80 -12.09
N PHE A 314 -18.86 -26.91 -12.04
CA PHE A 314 -18.96 -25.85 -11.04
C PHE A 314 -20.01 -26.19 -9.97
N GLU A 315 -19.92 -25.55 -8.80
CA GLU A 315 -20.81 -25.81 -7.66
C GLU A 315 -22.30 -25.55 -7.93
N ASP A 316 -22.65 -24.79 -8.97
CA ASP A 316 -24.03 -24.57 -9.42
C ASP A 316 -24.56 -25.67 -10.37
N GLY A 317 -23.76 -26.71 -10.61
CA GLY A 317 -24.07 -27.79 -11.55
C GLY A 317 -23.81 -27.45 -13.01
N THR A 318 -23.37 -26.23 -13.33
CA THR A 318 -22.97 -25.88 -14.70
C THR A 318 -21.67 -26.60 -15.08
N VAL A 319 -21.57 -27.00 -16.35
CA VAL A 319 -20.41 -27.72 -16.87
C VAL A 319 -19.88 -26.97 -18.08
N GLU A 320 -18.58 -26.68 -18.08
CA GLU A 320 -17.90 -26.12 -19.23
C GLU A 320 -16.95 -27.15 -19.82
N ASN A 321 -17.18 -27.50 -21.09
CA ASN A 321 -16.38 -28.49 -21.81
C ASN A 321 -15.21 -27.84 -22.55
N ASP A 322 -14.29 -28.68 -23.03
CA ASP A 322 -13.16 -28.30 -23.88
C ASP A 322 -12.28 -27.19 -23.29
N ILE A 323 -12.04 -27.24 -21.98
CA ILE A 323 -11.14 -26.32 -21.29
C ILE A 323 -9.69 -26.70 -21.60
N ASP A 324 -8.96 -25.78 -22.22
CA ASP A 324 -7.55 -25.97 -22.59
C ASP A 324 -6.59 -25.59 -21.45
N LEU A 325 -6.99 -24.61 -20.62
CA LEU A 325 -6.15 -24.04 -19.57
C LEU A 325 -6.92 -23.80 -18.26
N VAL A 326 -6.27 -24.11 -17.15
CA VAL A 326 -6.66 -23.67 -15.80
C VAL A 326 -5.53 -22.86 -15.15
N VAL A 327 -5.81 -21.61 -14.79
CA VAL A 327 -4.87 -20.77 -14.04
C VAL A 327 -5.30 -20.68 -12.58
N PHE A 328 -4.47 -21.16 -11.66
CA PHE A 328 -4.70 -21.02 -10.22
C PHE A 328 -4.15 -19.67 -9.73
N ALA A 329 -5.03 -18.67 -9.60
CA ALA A 329 -4.73 -17.38 -8.97
C ALA A 329 -5.05 -17.41 -7.47
N THR A 330 -4.56 -18.45 -6.80
CA THR A 330 -4.88 -18.82 -5.41
C THR A 330 -3.97 -18.18 -4.36
N GLY A 331 -3.02 -17.36 -4.79
CA GLY A 331 -2.19 -16.52 -3.93
C GLY A 331 -0.88 -17.20 -3.53
N TYR A 332 -0.26 -16.70 -2.45
CA TYR A 332 1.09 -17.08 -2.07
C TYR A 332 1.19 -17.42 -0.59
N THR A 333 2.20 -18.19 -0.25
CA THR A 333 2.67 -18.40 1.11
C THR A 333 4.03 -17.77 1.33
N PHE A 334 4.41 -17.58 2.58
CA PHE A 334 5.74 -17.09 2.93
C PHE A 334 6.37 -17.90 4.06
N SER A 335 7.69 -17.93 4.08
CA SER A 335 8.51 -18.57 5.09
C SER A 335 9.89 -17.89 5.12
N PHE A 336 10.68 -18.18 6.16
CA PHE A 336 12.04 -17.68 6.32
C PHE A 336 13.01 -18.86 6.47
N PRO A 337 13.32 -19.60 5.39
CA PRO A 337 14.07 -20.86 5.50
C PRO A 337 15.51 -20.69 6.01
N PHE A 338 16.06 -19.48 5.90
CA PHE A 338 17.39 -19.13 6.43
C PHE A 338 17.37 -18.77 7.93
N LEU A 339 16.21 -18.54 8.54
CA LEU A 339 16.07 -18.30 9.97
C LEU A 339 15.66 -19.59 10.68
N CYS A 340 16.19 -19.81 11.89
CA CYS A 340 15.71 -20.88 12.74
C CYS A 340 14.21 -20.68 13.07
N SER A 341 13.41 -21.74 13.00
CA SER A 341 11.95 -21.67 13.17
C SER A 341 11.49 -21.12 14.52
N HIS A 342 12.31 -21.23 15.57
CA HIS A 342 12.01 -20.66 16.89
C HIS A 342 12.17 -19.13 16.94
N VAL A 343 12.92 -18.52 16.00
CA VAL A 343 13.11 -17.05 15.95
C VAL A 343 11.87 -16.37 15.40
N ILE A 344 11.35 -16.88 14.28
CA ILE A 344 10.11 -16.40 13.65
C ILE A 344 9.28 -17.61 13.22
N PRO A 345 8.39 -18.11 14.10
CA PRO A 345 7.49 -19.18 13.73
C PRO A 345 6.45 -18.65 12.73
N VAL A 346 6.38 -19.29 11.56
CA VAL A 346 5.36 -19.02 10.55
C VAL A 346 4.50 -20.25 10.36
N SER A 347 3.19 -20.11 10.49
CA SER A 347 2.24 -21.21 10.25
C SER A 347 1.02 -20.69 9.49
N LYS A 348 0.76 -21.23 8.29
CA LYS A 348 -0.36 -20.82 7.42
C LYS A 348 -0.43 -19.29 7.24
N ASN A 349 0.72 -18.67 6.93
CA ASN A 349 0.92 -17.23 6.82
C ASN A 349 0.64 -16.40 8.09
N LYS A 350 0.43 -17.02 9.25
CA LYS A 350 0.38 -16.31 10.54
C LYS A 350 1.78 -16.19 11.11
N VAL A 351 2.09 -15.01 11.63
CA VAL A 351 3.37 -14.68 12.23
C VAL A 351 3.16 -13.67 13.36
N SER A 352 3.85 -13.87 14.49
CA SER A 352 3.76 -12.97 15.64
C SER A 352 4.94 -12.01 15.64
N LEU A 353 4.77 -10.85 15.01
CA LEU A 353 5.76 -9.77 14.96
C LEU A 353 5.16 -8.48 15.51
N TYR A 354 5.84 -7.85 16.46
CA TYR A 354 5.45 -6.55 16.98
C TYR A 354 5.44 -5.52 15.86
N LYS A 355 4.24 -4.98 15.60
CA LYS A 355 3.93 -4.11 14.46
C LYS A 355 4.36 -4.67 13.11
N TYR A 356 4.38 -6.00 12.93
CA TYR A 356 4.87 -6.66 11.71
C TYR A 356 6.37 -6.46 11.42
N VAL A 357 7.16 -6.02 12.42
CA VAL A 357 8.60 -5.76 12.26
C VAL A 357 9.46 -6.63 13.18
N TYR A 358 9.18 -6.66 14.48
CA TYR A 358 10.10 -7.27 15.46
C TYR A 358 9.60 -8.60 16.04
N PRO A 359 10.43 -9.64 16.10
CA PRO A 359 10.13 -10.81 16.90
C PRO A 359 10.14 -10.46 18.40
N PRO A 360 9.04 -10.66 19.15
CA PRO A 360 8.91 -10.17 20.52
C PRO A 360 9.76 -10.93 21.54
N GLY A 361 10.22 -12.14 21.21
CA GLY A 361 10.99 -13.02 22.09
C GLY A 361 12.51 -12.84 22.05
N LEU A 362 13.03 -11.89 21.27
CA LEU A 362 14.47 -11.65 21.19
C LEU A 362 14.96 -10.81 22.37
N GLU A 363 16.03 -11.27 23.03
CA GLU A 363 16.69 -10.55 24.12
C GLU A 363 17.29 -9.21 23.66
N ARG A 364 17.77 -9.16 22.40
CA ARG A 364 18.30 -7.95 21.76
C ARG A 364 17.48 -7.63 20.50
N PRO A 365 16.99 -6.38 20.34
CA PRO A 365 16.14 -6.01 19.20
C PRO A 365 16.97 -5.71 17.94
N THR A 366 17.78 -6.67 17.51
CA THR A 366 18.73 -6.54 16.38
C THR A 366 18.31 -7.32 15.13
N LEU A 367 17.06 -7.78 15.06
CA LEU A 367 16.47 -8.40 13.88
C LEU A 367 15.13 -7.71 13.58
N ALA A 368 14.96 -7.22 12.36
CA ALA A 368 13.74 -6.58 11.88
C ALA A 368 13.28 -7.19 10.55
N VAL A 369 11.99 -7.47 10.41
CA VAL A 369 11.37 -7.87 9.14
C VAL A 369 10.71 -6.66 8.50
N ILE A 370 11.01 -6.40 7.24
CA ILE A 370 10.58 -5.19 6.53
C ILE A 370 9.79 -5.60 5.29
N GLY A 371 8.61 -5.02 5.10
CA GLY A 371 7.73 -5.31 3.97
C GLY A 371 6.92 -6.61 4.12
N LEU A 372 6.88 -7.25 5.31
CA LEU A 372 5.96 -8.36 5.59
C LEU A 372 4.59 -7.83 6.04
N ILE A 373 3.90 -7.15 5.13
CA ILE A 373 2.64 -6.48 5.41
C ILE A 373 1.82 -6.27 4.14
N GLN A 374 0.49 -6.29 4.24
CA GLN A 374 -0.45 -6.02 3.15
C GLN A 374 -1.32 -4.80 3.50
N PRO A 375 -0.92 -3.60 3.09
CA PRO A 375 -1.68 -2.40 3.38
C PRO A 375 -2.82 -2.17 2.39
N LEU A 376 -3.89 -1.51 2.84
CA LEU A 376 -4.79 -0.75 1.96
C LEU A 376 -4.10 0.54 1.50
N GLY A 377 -3.04 0.39 0.71
CA GLY A 377 -2.15 1.47 0.26
C GLY A 377 -0.85 0.95 -0.33
N ALA A 378 0.15 1.81 -0.49
CA ALA A 378 1.44 1.42 -1.07
C ALA A 378 2.41 0.84 -0.03
N ILE A 379 3.13 -0.22 -0.41
CA ILE A 379 4.10 -0.90 0.47
C ILE A 379 5.45 -0.18 0.56
N MET A 380 5.84 0.57 -0.47
CA MET A 380 7.14 1.25 -0.55
C MET A 380 7.34 2.28 0.59
N PRO A 381 6.43 3.26 0.80
CA PRO A 381 6.54 4.20 1.92
C PRO A 381 6.40 3.52 3.29
N ILE A 382 5.64 2.42 3.37
CA ILE A 382 5.54 1.63 4.61
C ILE A 382 6.88 0.96 4.94
N SER A 383 7.52 0.33 3.93
CA SER A 383 8.82 -0.31 4.10
C SER A 383 9.89 0.72 4.48
N GLU A 384 9.83 1.92 3.90
CA GLU A 384 10.70 3.04 4.29
C GLU A 384 10.48 3.43 5.75
N MET A 385 9.22 3.62 6.19
CA MET A 385 8.92 3.98 7.56
C MET A 385 9.32 2.88 8.56
N GLN A 386 9.09 1.61 8.22
CA GLN A 386 9.57 0.46 8.98
C GLN A 386 11.10 0.48 9.09
N ALA A 387 11.81 0.75 7.99
CA ALA A 387 13.28 0.83 7.97
C ALA A 387 13.81 2.00 8.81
N ARG A 388 13.20 3.19 8.72
CA ARG A 388 13.53 4.36 9.55
C ARG A 388 13.37 4.08 11.04
N TRP A 389 12.32 3.36 11.42
CA TRP A 389 12.16 2.93 12.81
C TRP A 389 13.20 1.87 13.18
N ALA A 390 13.46 0.92 12.29
CA ALA A 390 14.38 -0.18 12.55
C ALA A 390 15.82 0.24 12.82
N THR A 391 16.38 1.10 11.97
CA THR A 391 17.75 1.59 12.13
C THR A 391 17.93 2.39 13.42
N ARG A 392 16.92 3.14 13.84
CA ARG A 392 16.92 3.88 15.11
C ARG A 392 16.84 2.98 16.34
N VAL A 393 16.11 1.87 16.27
CA VAL A 393 16.12 0.86 17.33
C VAL A 393 17.48 0.16 17.42
N PHE A 394 18.09 -0.18 16.28
CA PHE A 394 19.44 -0.80 16.26
C PHE A 394 20.52 0.11 16.87
N LYS A 395 20.38 1.44 16.71
CA LYS A 395 21.23 2.43 17.35
C LYS A 395 20.89 2.69 18.83
N GLY A 396 19.76 2.18 19.32
CA GLY A 396 19.26 2.44 20.67
C GLY A 396 18.61 3.82 20.86
N LEU A 397 18.37 4.56 19.77
CA LEU A 397 17.68 5.86 19.79
C LEU A 397 16.17 5.69 20.02
N CYS A 398 15.62 4.54 19.62
CA CYS A 398 14.25 4.14 19.91
C CYS A 398 14.29 2.83 20.72
N LYS A 399 13.43 2.69 21.73
CA LYS A 399 13.34 1.47 22.55
C LYS A 399 12.05 0.72 22.27
N LEU A 400 12.13 -0.60 22.17
CA LEU A 400 10.93 -1.45 22.14
C LEU A 400 10.35 -1.56 23.56
N PRO A 401 9.02 -1.70 23.70
CA PRO A 401 8.41 -1.98 24.99
C PRO A 401 8.73 -3.43 25.44
N PRO A 402 8.46 -3.79 26.71
CA PRO A 402 8.65 -5.16 27.19
C PRO A 402 7.87 -6.19 26.37
N MET A 403 8.36 -7.44 26.33
CA MET A 403 7.74 -8.54 25.58
C MET A 403 6.24 -8.70 25.88
N SER A 404 5.82 -8.56 27.14
CA SER A 404 4.41 -8.65 27.53
C SER A 404 3.53 -7.59 26.84
N ALA A 405 4.03 -6.36 26.71
CA ALA A 405 3.34 -5.28 26.01
C ALA A 405 3.35 -5.50 24.49
N MET A 406 4.46 -5.98 23.92
CA MET A 406 4.52 -6.35 22.50
C MET A 406 3.52 -7.47 22.17
N MET A 407 3.45 -8.51 22.99
CA MET A 407 2.50 -9.61 22.81
C MET A 407 1.04 -9.16 22.98
N LYS A 408 0.77 -8.21 23.87
CA LYS A 408 -0.56 -7.60 24.01
C LYS A 408 -0.96 -6.82 22.75
N ASP A 409 -0.06 -6.04 22.17
CA ASP A 409 -0.30 -5.34 20.89
C ASP A 409 -0.56 -6.32 19.74
N ILE A 410 0.26 -7.37 19.62
CA ILE A 410 0.10 -8.41 18.60
C ILE A 410 -1.29 -9.05 18.71
N LYS A 411 -1.66 -9.54 19.90
CA LYS A 411 -2.96 -10.18 20.13
C LYS A 411 -4.13 -9.24 19.83
N ALA A 412 -4.06 -7.98 20.26
CA ALA A 412 -5.11 -7.00 19.99
C ALA A 412 -5.29 -6.73 18.48
N LYS A 413 -4.19 -6.67 17.73
CA LYS A 413 -4.22 -6.50 16.26
C LYS A 413 -4.73 -7.76 15.56
N GLU A 414 -4.32 -8.94 16.00
CA GLU A 414 -4.83 -10.22 15.49
C GLU A 414 -6.33 -10.36 15.71
N GLU A 415 -6.84 -9.98 16.89
CA GLU A 415 -8.26 -9.99 17.21
C GLU A 415 -9.05 -8.98 16.37
N ALA A 416 -8.60 -7.72 16.32
CA ALA A 416 -9.24 -6.68 15.52
C ALA A 416 -9.28 -7.05 14.02
N MET A 417 -8.19 -7.63 13.50
CA MET A 417 -8.14 -8.13 12.13
C MET A 417 -9.07 -9.33 11.93
N GLY A 418 -9.12 -10.27 12.87
CA GLY A 418 -10.01 -11.44 12.82
C GLY A 418 -11.49 -11.09 12.88
N GLN A 419 -11.85 -10.00 13.57
CA GLN A 419 -13.22 -9.47 13.58
C GLN A 419 -13.58 -8.76 12.27
N ARG A 420 -12.63 -8.09 11.63
CA ARG A 420 -12.88 -7.29 10.42
C ARG A 420 -12.81 -8.11 9.13
N TYR A 421 -11.75 -8.91 8.96
CA TYR A 421 -11.42 -9.56 7.70
C TYR A 421 -11.94 -11.00 7.63
N VAL A 422 -12.35 -11.43 6.44
CA VAL A 422 -12.75 -12.82 6.19
C VAL A 422 -11.59 -13.77 6.49
N ALA A 423 -11.85 -14.82 7.27
CA ALA A 423 -10.87 -15.84 7.60
C ALA A 423 -10.33 -16.55 6.33
N ALA A 424 -9.10 -16.19 5.94
CA ALA A 424 -8.36 -16.76 4.81
C ALA A 424 -6.86 -16.57 5.03
N GLN A 425 -6.02 -17.47 4.52
CA GLN A 425 -4.55 -17.40 4.67
C GLN A 425 -3.91 -16.14 4.04
N ARG A 426 -4.63 -15.42 3.18
CA ARG A 426 -4.18 -14.13 2.61
C ARG A 426 -4.49 -12.91 3.48
N HIS A 427 -5.30 -13.03 4.53
CA HIS A 427 -5.68 -11.92 5.41
C HIS A 427 -5.06 -12.06 6.80
N THR A 428 -3.74 -12.26 6.85
CA THR A 428 -2.98 -12.46 8.11
C THR A 428 -2.08 -11.29 8.47
N ILE A 429 -1.93 -10.31 7.57
CA ILE A 429 -0.98 -9.19 7.69
C ILE A 429 -1.59 -7.88 7.15
N GLN A 430 -2.92 -7.72 7.26
CA GLN A 430 -3.63 -6.55 6.71
C GLN A 430 -3.50 -5.32 7.61
N VAL A 431 -3.29 -4.15 7.01
CA VAL A 431 -3.33 -2.86 7.74
C VAL A 431 -3.98 -1.75 6.92
N ASP A 432 -4.52 -0.74 7.61
CA ASP A 432 -4.90 0.51 6.97
C ASP A 432 -3.67 1.44 6.88
N TYR A 433 -3.49 2.08 5.73
CA TYR A 433 -2.27 2.85 5.42
C TYR A 433 -2.01 3.99 6.41
N ILE A 434 -2.95 4.92 6.59
CA ILE A 434 -2.74 6.12 7.43
C ILE A 434 -2.54 5.75 8.91
N PRO A 435 -3.39 4.92 9.55
CA PRO A 435 -3.18 4.56 10.96
C PRO A 435 -1.84 3.89 11.21
N TYR A 436 -1.41 2.97 10.33
CA TYR A 436 -0.14 2.28 10.49
C TYR A 436 1.06 3.20 10.26
N MET A 437 1.02 4.05 9.23
CA MET A 437 2.06 5.05 8.98
C MET A 437 2.19 6.03 10.15
N ASP A 438 1.09 6.54 10.69
CA ASP A 438 1.10 7.42 11.87
C ASP A 438 1.59 6.69 13.13
N GLU A 439 1.26 5.41 13.29
CA GLU A 439 1.70 4.57 14.40
C GLU A 439 3.23 4.45 14.43
N LEU A 440 3.85 4.15 13.27
CA LEU A 440 5.30 4.06 13.14
C LEU A 440 5.97 5.43 13.18
N ALA A 441 5.39 6.43 12.51
CA ALA A 441 5.90 7.80 12.51
C ALA A 441 5.95 8.38 13.94
N LYS A 442 5.03 7.96 14.83
CA LYS A 442 5.11 8.31 16.26
C LYS A 442 6.30 7.67 16.97
N GLN A 443 6.69 6.44 16.61
CA GLN A 443 7.89 5.79 17.17
C GLN A 443 9.18 6.48 16.73
N VAL A 444 9.22 6.93 15.48
CA VAL A 444 10.37 7.65 14.91
C VAL A 444 10.42 9.12 15.37
N GLY A 445 9.27 9.72 15.69
CA GLY A 445 9.15 11.12 16.07
C GLY A 445 8.91 12.06 14.88
N VAL A 446 8.29 11.57 13.80
CA VAL A 446 8.13 12.28 12.51
C VAL A 446 6.66 12.44 12.09
N ARG A 447 5.73 12.07 12.97
CA ARG A 447 4.28 12.25 12.72
C ARG A 447 3.93 13.74 12.69
N PRO A 448 3.34 14.28 11.60
CA PRO A 448 2.90 15.68 11.50
C PRO A 448 2.07 16.15 12.70
N SER A 449 2.49 17.23 13.35
CA SER A 449 1.67 17.91 14.36
C SER A 449 0.72 18.88 13.67
N ILE A 450 -0.53 18.46 13.47
CA ILE A 450 -1.55 19.24 12.75
C ILE A 450 -1.81 20.59 13.41
N LEU A 451 -1.92 20.63 14.75
CA LEU A 451 -2.15 21.88 15.48
C LEU A 451 -0.99 22.87 15.28
N LYS A 452 0.26 22.39 15.36
CA LYS A 452 1.43 23.23 15.12
C LYS A 452 1.47 23.74 13.68
N LEU A 453 1.14 22.88 12.71
CA LEU A 453 1.05 23.29 11.30
C LEU A 453 -0.03 24.34 11.08
N LEU A 454 -1.22 24.21 11.68
CA LEU A 454 -2.28 25.22 11.54
C LEU A 454 -1.84 26.61 12.03
N LEU A 455 -1.02 26.66 13.08
CA LEU A 455 -0.49 27.90 13.64
C LEU A 455 0.68 28.49 12.85
N THR A 456 1.51 27.65 12.20
CA THR A 456 2.77 28.07 11.57
C THR A 456 2.72 28.14 10.05
N ASP A 457 1.97 27.25 9.42
CA ASP A 457 1.74 27.20 7.97
C ASP A 457 0.34 26.65 7.66
N PRO A 458 -0.71 27.48 7.74
CA PRO A 458 -2.09 27.04 7.56
C PRO A 458 -2.35 26.48 6.17
N ARG A 459 -1.64 26.96 5.13
CA ARG A 459 -1.79 26.43 3.76
C ARG A 459 -1.30 24.98 3.69
N LEU A 460 -0.14 24.69 4.26
CA LEU A 460 0.36 23.32 4.34
C LEU A 460 -0.55 22.45 5.22
N ALA A 461 -1.00 22.98 6.37
CA ALA A 461 -1.88 22.26 7.28
C ALA A 461 -3.18 21.80 6.60
N LEU A 462 -3.84 22.67 5.84
CA LEU A 462 -5.04 22.33 5.08
C LEU A 462 -4.77 21.23 4.03
N ASN A 463 -3.62 21.27 3.34
CA ASN A 463 -3.24 20.21 2.41
C ASN A 463 -2.93 18.87 3.12
N VAL A 464 -2.36 18.92 4.31
CA VAL A 464 -2.11 17.73 5.13
C VAL A 464 -3.41 17.11 5.64
N ILE A 465 -4.39 17.94 6.03
CA ILE A 465 -5.69 17.49 6.57
C ILE A 465 -6.61 16.96 5.47
N PHE A 466 -6.85 17.77 4.43
CA PHE A 466 -7.87 17.52 3.41
C PHE A 466 -7.30 16.94 2.11
N GLY A 467 -6.02 17.15 1.84
CA GLY A 467 -5.33 16.56 0.71
C GLY A 467 -4.91 15.10 0.97
N PRO A 468 -4.37 14.43 -0.06
CA PRO A 468 -3.90 13.06 0.05
C PRO A 468 -2.79 12.95 1.10
N CYS A 469 -2.81 11.87 1.87
CA CYS A 469 -1.79 11.55 2.87
C CYS A 469 -0.52 10.98 2.19
N THR A 470 0.15 11.80 1.39
CA THR A 470 1.36 11.39 0.67
C THR A 470 2.55 11.14 1.59
N PRO A 471 3.51 10.28 1.20
CA PRO A 471 4.69 9.94 2.00
C PRO A 471 5.52 11.15 2.43
N TYR A 472 5.55 12.22 1.62
CA TYR A 472 6.26 13.48 1.90
C TYR A 472 5.92 14.07 3.28
N GLN A 473 4.69 13.88 3.76
CA GLN A 473 4.25 14.39 5.06
C GLN A 473 5.13 13.89 6.21
N PHE A 474 5.72 12.70 6.09
CA PHE A 474 6.57 12.09 7.12
C PHE A 474 8.03 12.54 7.07
N ARG A 475 8.35 13.51 6.21
CA ARG A 475 9.65 14.21 6.13
C ARG A 475 9.53 15.71 6.41
N LEU A 476 8.37 16.18 6.88
CA LEU A 476 8.15 17.59 7.23
C LEU A 476 8.96 18.05 8.45
N HIS A 477 9.23 17.14 9.40
CA HIS A 477 9.97 17.44 10.63
C HIS A 477 10.53 16.15 11.22
N GLY A 478 11.33 16.29 12.28
CA GLY A 478 11.97 15.18 12.98
C GLY A 478 13.18 14.62 12.23
N PRO A 479 13.72 13.47 12.68
CA PRO A 479 14.91 12.86 12.09
C PRO A 479 14.77 12.59 10.59
N GLY A 480 15.76 13.03 9.82
CA GLY A 480 15.77 12.88 8.36
C GLY A 480 14.77 13.78 7.63
N GLN A 481 14.42 14.95 8.19
CA GLN A 481 13.62 15.96 7.49
C GLN A 481 14.17 16.24 6.08
N TRP A 482 13.28 16.45 5.12
CA TRP A 482 13.64 16.79 3.73
C TRP A 482 13.11 18.18 3.39
N GLU A 483 14.00 19.06 2.93
CA GLU A 483 13.67 20.45 2.60
C GLU A 483 12.58 20.56 1.53
N GLY A 484 12.60 19.66 0.54
CA GLY A 484 11.59 19.60 -0.52
C GLY A 484 10.22 19.10 -0.10
N ALA A 485 10.04 18.58 1.13
CA ALA A 485 8.80 17.91 1.54
C ALA A 485 7.57 18.82 1.46
N ARG A 486 7.73 20.07 1.93
CA ARG A 486 6.66 21.08 1.86
C ARG A 486 6.25 21.35 0.41
N GLN A 487 7.23 21.60 -0.46
CA GLN A 487 6.97 21.92 -1.86
C GLN A 487 6.35 20.72 -2.59
N ALA A 488 6.83 19.51 -2.32
CA ALA A 488 6.29 18.28 -2.88
C ALA A 488 4.81 18.11 -2.53
N ILE A 489 4.40 18.36 -1.28
CA ILE A 489 2.98 18.29 -0.86
C ILE A 489 2.14 19.33 -1.59
N LEU A 490 2.62 20.57 -1.70
CA LEU A 490 1.86 21.66 -2.32
C LEU A 490 1.71 21.52 -3.84
N THR A 491 2.63 20.83 -4.50
CA THR A 491 2.68 20.67 -5.98
C THR A 491 2.34 19.25 -6.46
N GLN A 492 1.95 18.34 -5.57
CA GLN A 492 1.65 16.94 -5.92
C GLN A 492 0.55 16.84 -7.00
N TRP A 493 -0.45 17.72 -6.98
CA TRP A 493 -1.50 17.73 -8.00
C TRP A 493 -0.98 18.22 -9.36
N ASP A 494 0.03 19.08 -9.40
CA ASP A 494 0.66 19.50 -10.66
C ASP A 494 1.35 18.30 -11.32
N ARG A 495 2.12 17.54 -10.54
CA ARG A 495 2.75 16.29 -11.00
C ARG A 495 1.73 15.23 -11.42
N VAL A 496 0.58 15.14 -10.74
CA VAL A 496 -0.52 14.23 -11.15
C VAL A 496 -1.12 14.64 -12.49
N ASN A 497 -1.24 15.95 -12.73
CA ASN A 497 -1.86 16.51 -13.93
C ASN A 497 -0.92 16.49 -15.14
N GLU A 498 0.38 16.64 -14.94
CA GLU A 498 1.39 16.73 -16.00
C GLU A 498 1.30 15.60 -17.06
N PRO A 499 1.29 14.29 -16.70
CA PRO A 499 1.21 13.22 -17.69
C PRO A 499 -0.18 13.08 -18.34
N LEU A 500 -1.20 13.78 -17.81
CA LEU A 500 -2.56 13.77 -18.35
C LEU A 500 -2.81 14.94 -19.31
N ARG A 501 -2.13 16.08 -19.11
CA ARG A 501 -2.26 17.30 -19.91
C ARG A 501 -1.35 17.32 -21.13
N THR A 502 -1.30 16.21 -21.87
CA THR A 502 -0.46 16.06 -23.08
C THR A 502 -1.00 16.80 -24.30
N ARG A 503 -2.23 17.35 -24.20
CA ARG A 503 -2.86 18.20 -25.20
C ARG A 503 -3.49 19.41 -24.51
N CYS A 504 -3.19 20.62 -25.00
CA CYS A 504 -3.87 21.82 -24.56
C CYS A 504 -5.34 21.80 -25.02
N THR A 505 -6.26 21.97 -24.07
CA THR A 505 -7.68 22.19 -24.36
C THR A 505 -7.99 23.67 -24.15
N PRO A 506 -8.80 24.31 -25.01
CA PRO A 506 -9.27 25.67 -24.76
C PRO A 506 -9.99 25.71 -23.41
N GLU A 507 -9.64 26.64 -22.53
CA GLU A 507 -10.48 26.89 -21.37
C GLU A 507 -11.83 27.40 -21.87
N PRO A 508 -12.97 26.82 -21.43
CA PRO A 508 -14.26 27.41 -21.75
C PRO A 508 -14.24 28.87 -21.29
N GLN A 509 -14.63 29.81 -22.15
CA GLN A 509 -14.92 31.19 -21.72
C GLN A 509 -15.74 31.11 -20.45
N SER A 510 -15.23 31.67 -19.36
CA SER A 510 -15.76 31.44 -18.01
C SER A 510 -17.29 31.59 -18.01
N GLN A 511 -18.02 30.48 -17.98
CA GLN A 511 -19.41 30.55 -17.57
C GLN A 511 -19.38 30.91 -16.09
N ARG A 512 -19.75 32.15 -15.78
CA ARG A 512 -20.06 32.63 -14.43
C ARG A 512 -21.11 31.70 -13.80
N SER A 513 -20.74 30.56 -13.22
CA SER A 513 -21.73 29.69 -12.58
C SER A 513 -21.27 28.89 -11.36
N SER A 514 -19.96 28.83 -11.04
CA SER A 514 -19.50 28.18 -9.79
C SER A 514 -19.35 29.14 -8.61
N HIS A 515 -19.05 30.43 -8.87
CA HIS A 515 -19.02 31.44 -7.81
C HIS A 515 -20.37 31.64 -7.15
N SER A 516 -21.48 31.42 -7.86
CA SER A 516 -22.83 31.56 -7.30
C SER A 516 -23.07 30.61 -6.13
N LEU A 517 -22.72 29.32 -6.25
CA LEU A 517 -23.02 28.33 -5.21
C LEU A 517 -22.11 28.51 -3.99
N ILE A 518 -20.81 28.74 -4.20
CA ILE A 518 -19.85 28.99 -3.11
C ILE A 518 -20.20 30.29 -2.39
N PHE A 519 -20.57 31.35 -3.13
CA PHE A 519 -21.07 32.59 -2.56
C PHE A 519 -22.37 32.35 -1.79
N SER A 520 -23.32 31.57 -2.35
CA SER A 520 -24.59 31.25 -1.69
C SER A 520 -24.39 30.51 -0.37
N VAL A 521 -23.51 29.50 -0.35
CA VAL A 521 -23.21 28.72 0.86
C VAL A 521 -22.44 29.56 1.87
N SER A 522 -21.51 30.41 1.43
CA SER A 522 -20.77 31.32 2.30
C SER A 522 -21.69 32.39 2.90
N VAL A 523 -22.60 32.96 2.11
CA VAL A 523 -23.62 33.91 2.56
C VAL A 523 -24.59 33.22 3.52
N ALA A 524 -25.05 32.01 3.24
CA ALA A 524 -25.91 31.25 4.14
C ALA A 524 -25.23 30.92 5.48
N ALA A 525 -23.95 30.57 5.46
CA ALA A 525 -23.17 30.34 6.68
C ALA A 525 -22.95 31.64 7.47
N LEU A 526 -22.67 32.75 6.78
CA LEU A 526 -22.50 34.07 7.40
C LEU A 526 -23.81 34.57 8.00
N LEU A 527 -24.93 34.42 7.29
CA LEU A 527 -26.26 34.79 7.76
C LEU A 527 -26.70 33.92 8.95
N SER A 528 -26.35 32.62 8.93
CA SER A 528 -26.60 31.71 10.05
C SER A 528 -25.77 32.09 11.28
N ALA A 529 -24.49 32.46 11.10
CA ALA A 529 -23.63 32.96 12.17
C ALA A 529 -24.13 34.31 12.74
N LEU A 530 -24.58 35.23 11.88
CA LEU A 530 -25.18 36.50 12.29
C LEU A 530 -26.54 36.33 12.99
N TYR A 531 -27.34 35.35 12.54
CA TYR A 531 -28.61 35.00 13.17
C TYR A 531 -28.41 34.36 14.54
N TYR A 532 -27.45 33.46 14.69
CA TYR A 532 -27.12 32.82 15.97
C TYR A 532 -26.53 33.82 16.96
N ASN A 533 -25.74 34.79 16.48
CA ASN A 533 -25.19 35.88 17.28
C ASN A 533 -26.11 37.11 17.36
N ARG A 534 -27.38 37.03 16.97
CA ARG A 534 -28.29 38.20 16.91
C ARG A 534 -28.52 38.85 18.29
N ALA A 535 -28.49 38.07 19.36
CA ALA A 535 -28.53 38.58 20.74
C ALA A 535 -27.23 39.28 21.17
N SER A 536 -26.09 38.83 20.64
CA SER A 536 -24.76 39.41 20.88
C SER A 536 -24.46 40.62 19.97
N LEU A 537 -25.15 40.73 18.84
CA LEU A 537 -24.98 41.84 17.90
C LEU A 537 -25.56 43.15 18.47
N HIS A 538 -26.68 43.06 19.21
CA HIS A 538 -27.27 44.22 19.88
C HIS A 538 -26.38 44.77 21.00
N THR A 539 -25.69 43.87 21.73
CA THR A 539 -24.72 44.23 22.77
C THR A 539 -23.42 44.77 22.16
N LEU A 540 -22.93 44.20 21.05
CA LEU A 540 -21.76 44.69 20.33
C LEU A 540 -21.99 46.09 19.72
N ILE A 541 -23.19 46.34 19.16
CA ILE A 541 -23.57 47.65 18.60
C ILE A 541 -23.78 48.69 19.71
N ALA A 542 -24.38 48.28 20.84
CA ALA A 542 -24.50 49.14 22.01
C ALA A 542 -23.12 49.51 22.59
N ASP A 543 -22.18 48.56 22.66
CA ASP A 543 -20.80 48.81 23.07
C ASP A 543 -20.04 49.71 22.09
N LEU A 544 -20.25 49.55 20.78
CA LEU A 544 -19.67 50.45 19.77
C LEU A 544 -20.21 51.89 19.86
N SER A 545 -21.50 52.06 20.20
CA SER A 545 -22.09 53.39 20.44
C SER A 545 -21.54 54.04 21.73
N SER A 546 -21.40 53.24 22.79
CA SER A 546 -20.75 53.62 24.06
C SER A 546 -19.27 54.00 23.86
N LEU A 547 -18.56 53.25 22.99
CA LEU A 547 -17.17 53.52 22.63
C LEU A 547 -17.06 54.82 21.80
N LEU A 548 -17.96 55.05 20.85
CA LEU A 548 -18.01 56.28 20.04
C LEU A 548 -18.34 57.52 20.88
N ASP A 549 -19.23 57.42 21.87
CA ASP A 549 -19.53 58.51 22.80
C ASP A 549 -18.38 58.78 23.77
N ARG A 550 -17.67 57.73 24.23
CA ARG A 550 -16.41 57.90 24.98
C ARG A 550 -15.31 58.53 24.14
N ILE A 551 -15.21 58.19 22.86
CA ILE A 551 -14.23 58.79 21.94
C ILE A 551 -14.58 60.26 21.65
N ARG A 552 -15.87 60.62 21.52
CA ARG A 552 -16.32 62.03 21.39
C ARG A 552 -15.91 62.90 22.57
N ALA A 553 -15.83 62.36 23.78
CA ALA A 553 -15.35 63.08 24.96
C ALA A 553 -13.84 63.42 24.92
N PHE A 554 -13.07 62.77 24.05
CA PHE A 554 -11.63 63.01 23.86
C PHE A 554 -11.29 63.79 22.58
N ILE A 555 -12.28 64.23 21.80
CA ILE A 555 -12.07 65.09 20.64
C ILE A 555 -12.21 66.56 21.10
N PRO A 556 -11.13 67.38 21.06
CA PRO A 556 -11.22 68.79 21.41
C PRO A 556 -12.14 69.53 20.44
N LEU A 557 -13.10 70.28 20.96
CA LEU A 557 -13.85 71.26 20.18
C LEU A 557 -12.86 72.30 19.59
N PRO A 558 -13.02 72.74 18.33
CA PRO A 558 -12.19 73.80 17.78
C PRO A 558 -12.41 75.09 18.59
N LEU A 559 -11.32 75.69 19.04
CA LEU A 559 -11.30 77.05 19.60
C LEU A 559 -11.94 78.01 18.58
N THR A 560 -13.07 78.59 18.94
CA THR A 560 -13.61 79.78 18.27
C THR A 560 -12.66 80.95 18.52
N THR A 561 -12.13 81.48 17.41
CA THR A 561 -11.42 82.76 17.32
C THR A 561 -12.27 83.92 17.85
N GLN A 562 -11.70 84.71 18.75
CA GLN A 562 -11.86 86.17 18.80
C GLN A 562 -10.49 86.81 18.95
#